data_AF-A0A0Q4V413-F1
#
_entry.id   AF-A0A0Q4V413-F1
#
_cell.length_a   1.000
_cell.length_b   1.000
_cell.length_c   1.000
_cell.angle_alpha   90.00
_cell.angle_beta   90.00
_cell.angle_gamma   90.00
#
_symmetry.space_group_name_H-M   'P 1'
#
loop_
_entity.id
_entity.type
_entity.pdbx_description
1 polymer ?
#
loop_
_entity_poly.entity_id
_entity_poly.type
_entity_poly.pdbx_seq_one_letter_code
_entity_poly.pdbx_strand_id
1 'polypeptide(L)'
;MAGMEGTALHTHQHLSITIDGVPVTVPANIGVDTQSGGMSALHTHDTAGIIHVESAKAESFVLGQLFTEWGVALEDRQVGGYVNGRDGTVVRVFVNNEQTSTPLPKLRLEDRDDIAIVITTDGATPTAPAPFDWAAAE
;
A
#
# COMPACT_ATOMS: atom_id res chain seq x y z
N MET A 1 22.69 8.93 -11.54
CA MET A 1 22.80 8.89 -10.07
C MET A 1 21.84 9.93 -9.52
N ALA A 2 20.55 9.60 -9.49
CA ALA A 2 19.56 10.41 -8.77
C ALA A 2 19.46 9.78 -7.38
N GLY A 3 20.40 10.13 -6.50
CA GLY A 3 20.29 9.78 -5.10
C GLY A 3 19.23 10.69 -4.49
N MET A 4 18.08 10.14 -4.17
CA MET A 4 17.27 10.75 -3.13
C MET A 4 18.03 10.53 -1.84
N GLU A 5 18.82 11.53 -1.43
CA GLU A 5 19.40 11.57 -0.09
C GLU A 5 18.28 11.87 0.93
N GLY A 6 17.35 10.93 1.09
CA GLY A 6 16.53 10.79 2.28
C GLY A 6 17.33 10.06 3.36
N THR A 7 18.32 10.70 3.97
CA THR A 7 19.20 10.05 4.96
C THR A 7 18.61 10.00 6.38
N ALA A 8 17.49 10.69 6.63
CA ALA A 8 16.86 10.72 7.94
C ALA A 8 15.81 9.62 8.13
N LEU A 9 15.10 9.23 7.07
CA LEU A 9 14.14 8.15 7.07
C LEU A 9 14.21 7.38 5.76
N HIS A 10 14.47 6.08 5.86
CA HIS A 10 14.42 5.13 4.76
C HIS A 10 13.81 3.83 5.28
N THR A 11 12.56 3.57 4.95
CA THR A 11 11.84 2.36 5.37
C THR A 11 11.13 1.69 4.19
N HIS A 12 10.82 0.41 4.34
CA HIS A 12 10.15 -0.39 3.34
C HIS A 12 8.86 -0.99 3.89
N GLN A 13 7.79 -0.98 3.10
CA GLN A 13 6.54 -1.69 3.40
C GLN A 13 6.14 -2.54 2.21
N HIS A 14 5.31 -3.54 2.41
CA HIS A 14 4.72 -4.31 1.33
C HIS A 14 3.22 -4.04 1.27
N LEU A 15 2.68 -3.86 0.06
CA LEU A 15 1.26 -3.73 -0.20
C LEU A 15 0.82 -4.82 -1.18
N SER A 16 -0.14 -5.63 -0.75
CA SER A 16 -0.90 -6.53 -1.61
C SER A 16 -2.37 -6.13 -1.66
N ILE A 17 -2.98 -6.35 -2.83
CA ILE A 17 -4.41 -6.14 -3.04
C ILE A 17 -4.99 -7.38 -3.70
N THR A 18 -6.12 -7.88 -3.20
CA THR A 18 -6.87 -8.97 -3.83
C THR A 18 -8.34 -8.60 -3.94
N ILE A 19 -8.97 -9.02 -5.03
CA ILE A 19 -10.42 -8.90 -5.28
C ILE A 19 -10.94 -10.29 -5.61
N ASP A 20 -11.87 -10.80 -4.80
CA ASP A 20 -12.44 -12.14 -4.94
C ASP A 20 -11.37 -13.24 -5.05
N GLY A 21 -10.30 -13.08 -4.27
CA GLY A 21 -9.15 -14.00 -4.25
C GLY A 21 -8.18 -13.83 -5.44
N VAL A 22 -8.47 -12.94 -6.38
CA VAL A 22 -7.59 -12.63 -7.52
C VAL A 22 -6.65 -11.49 -7.15
N PRO A 23 -5.31 -11.66 -7.27
CA PRO A 23 -4.36 -10.58 -7.05
C PRO A 23 -4.55 -9.41 -8.02
N VAL A 24 -4.45 -8.20 -7.49
CA VAL A 24 -4.38 -6.95 -8.26
C VAL A 24 -2.95 -6.44 -8.20
N THR A 25 -2.38 -6.15 -9.36
CA THR A 25 -1.03 -5.59 -9.45
C THR A 25 -0.99 -4.20 -8.82
N VAL A 26 -0.08 -4.00 -7.86
CA VAL A 26 0.41 -2.67 -7.47
C VAL A 26 1.44 -2.25 -8.53
N PRO A 27 1.22 -1.17 -9.28
CA PRO A 27 2.13 -0.76 -10.35
C PRO A 27 3.53 -0.40 -9.86
N ALA A 28 4.50 -0.61 -10.74
CA ALA A 28 5.80 0.02 -10.68
C ALA A 28 5.68 1.54 -10.86
N ASN A 29 6.66 2.29 -10.35
CA ASN A 29 6.82 3.73 -10.59
C ASN A 29 5.65 4.59 -10.07
N ILE A 30 4.92 4.13 -9.05
CA ILE A 30 4.03 5.03 -8.31
C ILE A 30 4.91 6.10 -7.66
N GLY A 31 4.55 7.37 -7.82
CA GLY A 31 5.33 8.47 -7.27
C GLY A 31 6.66 8.75 -7.98
N VAL A 32 6.93 8.12 -9.13
CA VAL A 32 8.18 8.30 -9.89
C VAL A 32 7.91 9.05 -11.19
N ASP A 33 8.57 10.20 -11.38
CA ASP A 33 8.70 10.83 -12.69
C ASP A 33 9.85 10.18 -13.46
N THR A 34 9.51 9.21 -14.30
CA THR A 34 10.49 8.46 -15.11
C THR A 34 11.23 9.31 -16.14
N GLN A 35 10.76 10.53 -16.46
CA GLN A 35 11.43 11.41 -17.41
C GLN A 35 12.57 12.21 -16.75
N SER A 36 12.30 12.77 -15.57
CA SER A 36 13.28 13.55 -14.82
C SER A 36 14.12 12.71 -13.85
N GLY A 37 13.64 11.52 -13.50
CA GLY A 37 14.20 10.67 -12.44
C GLY A 37 13.87 11.15 -11.03
N GLY A 38 12.95 12.11 -10.87
CA GLY A 38 12.46 12.54 -9.57
C GLY A 38 11.49 11.51 -8.97
N MET A 39 11.51 11.33 -7.65
CA MET A 39 10.54 10.48 -6.95
C MET A 39 9.98 11.21 -5.72
N SER A 40 8.71 11.00 -5.42
CA SER A 40 8.08 11.43 -4.18
C SER A 40 8.60 10.63 -3.00
N ALA A 41 8.41 11.16 -1.79
CA ALA A 41 8.85 10.49 -0.56
C ALA A 41 8.27 9.08 -0.40
N LEU A 42 7.04 8.84 -0.89
CA LEU A 42 6.51 7.49 -1.10
C LEU A 42 6.60 7.12 -2.57
N HIS A 43 7.19 5.97 -2.89
CA HIS A 43 7.21 5.47 -4.27
C HIS A 43 7.33 3.94 -4.35
N THR A 44 7.13 3.38 -5.53
CA THR A 44 7.41 1.97 -5.85
C THR A 44 8.40 1.88 -7.01
N HIS A 45 9.29 0.89 -7.00
CA HIS A 45 10.22 0.66 -8.12
C HIS A 45 9.71 -0.36 -9.13
N ASP A 46 8.99 -1.38 -8.68
CA ASP A 46 8.50 -2.47 -9.52
C ASP A 46 7.09 -2.94 -9.09
N THR A 47 6.67 -4.09 -9.61
CA THR A 47 5.34 -4.67 -9.34
C THR A 47 5.32 -5.65 -8.15
N ALA A 48 6.40 -5.74 -7.36
CA ALA A 48 6.43 -6.57 -6.15
C ALA A 48 5.57 -5.97 -5.02
N GLY A 49 5.11 -4.72 -5.16
CA GLY A 49 4.29 -4.05 -4.15
C GLY A 49 5.09 -3.47 -2.99
N ILE A 50 6.42 -3.40 -3.10
CA ILE A 50 7.26 -2.74 -2.09
C ILE A 50 7.11 -1.23 -2.22
N ILE A 51 6.68 -0.62 -1.12
CA ILE A 51 6.58 0.82 -0.91
C ILE A 51 7.89 1.28 -0.26
N HIS A 52 8.54 2.24 -0.88
CA HIS A 52 9.69 2.93 -0.33
C HIS A 52 9.23 4.23 0.33
N VAL A 53 9.66 4.47 1.56
CA VAL A 53 9.54 5.77 2.22
C VAL A 53 10.94 6.34 2.36
N GLU A 54 11.25 7.37 1.58
CA GLU A 54 12.54 8.06 1.60
C GLU A 54 12.32 9.56 1.85
N SER A 55 12.71 10.05 3.03
CA SER A 55 12.55 11.46 3.40
C SER A 55 13.81 12.05 4.04
N ALA A 56 14.06 13.32 3.73
CA ALA A 56 15.09 14.12 4.39
C ALA A 56 14.73 14.47 5.85
N LYS A 57 13.51 14.15 6.30
CA LYS A 57 13.03 14.37 7.67
C LYS A 57 12.42 13.09 8.22
N ALA A 58 12.62 12.85 9.51
CA ALA A 58 11.87 11.84 10.24
C ALA A 58 10.44 12.36 10.48
N GLU A 59 9.50 11.91 9.66
CA GLU A 59 8.09 12.23 9.77
C GLU A 59 7.24 10.97 9.51
N SER A 60 5.96 11.04 9.85
CA SER A 60 5.06 9.92 9.67
C SER A 60 4.40 9.96 8.30
N PHE A 61 4.37 8.81 7.63
CA PHE A 61 3.66 8.61 6.39
C PHE A 61 2.47 7.67 6.59
N VAL A 62 1.47 7.81 5.73
CA VAL A 62 0.25 7.00 5.74
C VAL A 62 -0.04 6.43 4.36
N LEU A 63 -0.70 5.28 4.30
CA LEU A 63 -1.06 4.58 3.05
C LEU A 63 -1.80 5.49 2.06
N GLY A 64 -2.60 6.43 2.56
CA GLY A 64 -3.26 7.46 1.75
C GLY A 64 -2.37 8.26 0.83
N GLN A 65 -1.15 8.56 1.27
CA GLN A 65 -0.22 9.36 0.47
C GLN A 65 0.22 8.57 -0.75
N LEU A 66 0.49 7.26 -0.62
CA LEU A 66 0.79 6.41 -1.75
C LEU A 66 -0.38 6.34 -2.74
N PHE A 67 -1.61 6.16 -2.24
CA PHE A 67 -2.80 6.12 -3.10
C PHE A 67 -3.05 7.47 -3.79
N THR A 68 -2.66 8.57 -3.16
CA THR A 68 -2.67 9.89 -3.79
C THR A 68 -1.68 9.95 -4.95
N GLU A 69 -0.43 9.50 -4.76
CA GLU A 69 0.57 9.39 -5.84
C GLU A 69 0.12 8.43 -6.96
N TRP A 70 -0.60 7.36 -6.60
CA TRP A 70 -1.15 6.39 -7.54
C TRP A 70 -2.38 6.93 -8.30
N GLY A 71 -3.06 7.94 -7.77
CA GLY A 71 -4.31 8.46 -8.34
C GLY A 71 -5.50 7.50 -8.18
N VAL A 72 -5.45 6.64 -7.16
CA VAL A 72 -6.56 5.72 -6.81
C VAL A 72 -7.25 6.24 -5.55
N ALA A 73 -8.59 6.32 -5.59
CA ALA A 73 -9.35 6.78 -4.43
C ALA A 73 -9.12 5.85 -3.23
N LEU A 74 -8.76 6.44 -2.09
CA LEU A 74 -8.66 5.75 -0.81
C LEU A 74 -9.37 6.61 0.24
N GLU A 75 -10.51 6.14 0.71
CA GLU A 75 -11.30 6.81 1.74
C GLU A 75 -11.64 5.81 2.85
N ASP A 76 -12.25 6.30 3.93
CA ASP A 76 -12.75 5.39 4.95
C ASP A 76 -13.73 4.41 4.31
N ARG A 77 -13.42 3.12 4.40
CA ARG A 77 -14.21 2.02 3.82
C ARG A 77 -14.29 1.99 2.28
N GLN A 78 -13.44 2.71 1.55
CA GLN A 78 -13.41 2.69 0.08
C GLN A 78 -12.00 2.51 -0.47
N VAL A 79 -11.87 1.65 -1.48
CA VAL A 79 -10.65 1.45 -2.26
C VAL A 79 -11.03 1.46 -3.75
N GLY A 80 -10.57 2.46 -4.50
CA GLY A 80 -10.99 2.68 -5.88
C GLY A 80 -12.52 2.78 -5.99
N GLY A 81 -13.11 1.89 -6.79
CA GLY A 81 -14.57 1.78 -6.96
C GLY A 81 -15.30 0.92 -5.92
N TYR A 82 -14.56 0.25 -5.02
CA TYR A 82 -15.12 -0.71 -4.06
C TYR A 82 -15.44 -0.03 -2.74
N VAL A 83 -16.73 0.00 -2.37
CA VAL A 83 -17.23 0.63 -1.14
C VAL A 83 -17.77 -0.46 -0.21
N ASN A 84 -17.17 -0.59 0.98
CA ASN A 84 -17.56 -1.61 1.96
C ASN A 84 -19.04 -1.48 2.36
N GLY A 85 -19.81 -2.54 2.18
CA GLY A 85 -21.25 -2.60 2.44
C GLY A 85 -22.14 -2.25 1.23
N ARG A 86 -21.56 -1.90 0.07
CA ARG A 86 -22.30 -1.66 -1.17
C ARG A 86 -22.24 -2.90 -2.06
N ASP A 87 -23.40 -3.33 -2.57
CA ASP A 87 -23.51 -4.40 -3.58
C ASP A 87 -22.79 -5.70 -3.19
N GLY A 88 -22.82 -6.08 -1.90
CA GLY A 88 -22.11 -7.25 -1.39
C GLY A 88 -20.61 -7.05 -1.14
N THR A 89 -20.06 -5.88 -1.48
CA THR A 89 -18.64 -5.58 -1.29
C THR A 89 -18.26 -5.59 0.19
N VAL A 90 -17.23 -6.35 0.55
CA VAL A 90 -16.60 -6.31 1.87
C VAL A 90 -15.12 -5.96 1.69
N VAL A 91 -14.70 -4.85 2.29
CA VAL A 91 -13.29 -4.44 2.33
C VAL A 91 -12.75 -4.73 3.72
N ARG A 92 -11.59 -5.40 3.79
CA ARG A 92 -10.79 -5.56 5.00
C ARG A 92 -9.34 -5.20 4.73
N VAL A 93 -8.70 -4.66 5.76
CA VAL A 93 -7.28 -4.35 5.76
C VAL A 93 -6.63 -5.18 6.84
N PHE A 94 -5.52 -5.81 6.50
CA PHE A 94 -4.67 -6.55 7.40
C PHE A 94 -3.30 -5.90 7.44
N VAL A 95 -2.69 -5.87 8.61
CA VAL A 95 -1.31 -5.45 8.82
C VAL A 95 -0.63 -6.58 9.56
N ASN A 96 0.44 -7.12 9.01
CA ASN A 96 1.19 -8.24 9.59
C ASN A 96 0.26 -9.43 9.91
N ASN A 97 -0.61 -9.77 8.95
CA ASN A 97 -1.60 -10.86 9.03
C ASN A 97 -2.73 -10.66 10.08
N GLU A 98 -2.78 -9.51 10.76
CA GLU A 98 -3.84 -9.17 11.72
C GLU A 98 -4.81 -8.14 11.12
N GLN A 99 -6.11 -8.36 11.26
CA GLN A 99 -7.11 -7.42 10.77
C GLN A 99 -7.06 -6.12 11.59
N THR A 100 -6.88 -4.98 10.92
CA THR A 100 -6.92 -3.67 11.58
C THR A 100 -8.27 -2.99 11.43
N SER A 101 -8.59 -2.11 12.38
CA SER A 101 -9.73 -1.18 12.33
C SER A 101 -9.30 0.27 12.07
N THR A 102 -8.01 0.51 11.84
CA THR A 102 -7.50 1.84 11.50
C THR A 102 -8.22 2.37 10.27
N PRO A 103 -8.89 3.53 10.36
CA PRO A 103 -9.60 4.10 9.21
C PRO A 103 -8.64 4.42 8.08
N LEU A 104 -9.00 4.01 6.86
CA LEU A 104 -8.36 4.54 5.66
C LEU A 104 -8.79 6.01 5.45
N PRO A 105 -7.95 6.85 4.85
CA PRO A 105 -6.62 6.56 4.32
C PRO A 105 -5.48 6.72 5.37
N LYS A 106 -5.80 6.75 6.67
CA LYS A 106 -4.90 7.17 7.76
C LYS A 106 -4.02 6.07 8.34
N LEU A 107 -3.98 4.89 7.71
CA LEU A 107 -3.11 3.80 8.15
C LEU A 107 -1.65 4.24 8.07
N ARG A 108 -0.96 4.28 9.21
CA ARG A 108 0.46 4.63 9.28
C ARG A 108 1.30 3.53 8.65
N LEU A 109 2.41 3.92 8.03
CA LEU A 109 3.40 3.02 7.46
C LEU A 109 4.57 2.90 8.44
N GLU A 110 4.78 1.72 9.01
CA GLU A 110 5.95 1.39 9.82
C GLU A 110 6.91 0.50 9.02
N ASP A 111 8.19 0.48 9.40
CA ASP A 111 9.17 -0.34 8.68
C ASP A 111 8.81 -1.84 8.72
N ARG A 112 8.87 -2.47 7.55
CA ARG A 112 8.52 -3.87 7.26
C ARG A 112 7.07 -4.27 7.51
N ASP A 113 6.13 -3.31 7.56
CA ASP A 113 4.72 -3.66 7.54
C ASP A 113 4.36 -4.44 6.28
N ASP A 114 3.67 -5.57 6.46
CA ASP A 114 2.99 -6.31 5.39
C ASP A 114 1.50 -5.96 5.40
N ILE A 115 1.10 -5.11 4.45
CA ILE A 115 -0.24 -4.56 4.34
C ILE A 115 -1.00 -5.30 3.25
N ALA A 116 -2.17 -5.84 3.60
CA ALA A 116 -3.06 -6.47 2.65
C ALA A 116 -4.43 -5.80 2.64
N ILE A 117 -4.86 -5.34 1.46
CA ILE A 117 -6.25 -4.96 1.21
C ILE A 117 -6.95 -6.13 0.52
N VAL A 118 -7.92 -6.72 1.21
CA VAL A 118 -8.67 -7.88 0.70
C VAL A 118 -10.11 -7.46 0.51
N ILE A 119 -10.57 -7.59 -0.73
CA ILE A 119 -11.91 -7.20 -1.18
C ILE A 119 -12.63 -8.47 -1.64
N THR A 120 -13.86 -8.65 -1.17
CA THR A 120 -14.81 -9.62 -1.73
C THR A 120 -16.03 -8.86 -2.24
N THR A 121 -16.70 -9.36 -3.27
CA THR A 121 -17.88 -8.70 -3.89
C THR A 121 -19.17 -9.50 -3.71
N ASP A 122 -19.08 -10.73 -3.23
CA ASP A 122 -20.20 -11.65 -2.99
C ASP A 122 -20.69 -11.68 -1.53
N GLY A 123 -20.17 -10.80 -0.68
CA GLY A 123 -20.46 -10.75 0.75
C GLY A 123 -19.64 -11.72 1.60
N ALA A 124 -18.74 -12.50 1.01
CA ALA A 124 -17.85 -13.38 1.77
C ALA A 124 -16.96 -12.56 2.72
N THR A 125 -16.64 -13.12 3.88
CA THR A 125 -15.71 -12.47 4.83
C THR A 125 -14.28 -12.57 4.28
N PRO A 126 -13.60 -11.44 4.00
CA PRO A 126 -12.20 -11.47 3.59
C PRO A 126 -11.32 -12.09 4.67
N THR A 127 -10.34 -12.88 4.27
CA THR A 127 -9.34 -13.49 5.17
C THR A 127 -7.96 -12.94 4.83
N ALA A 128 -7.07 -12.93 5.82
CA ALA A 128 -5.71 -12.45 5.61
C ALA A 128 -4.98 -13.35 4.60
N PRO A 129 -4.18 -12.78 3.68
CA PRO A 129 -3.40 -13.57 2.74
C PRO A 129 -2.18 -14.22 3.42
N ALA A 130 -1.42 -15.01 2.65
CA ALA A 130 -0.12 -15.47 3.11
C ALA A 130 0.81 -14.25 3.38
N PRO A 131 1.59 -14.27 4.48
CA PRO A 131 2.51 -13.19 4.78
C PRO A 131 3.56 -13.00 3.68
N PHE A 132 3.96 -11.76 3.45
CA PHE A 132 5.07 -11.41 2.58
C PHE A 132 6.40 -11.94 3.14
N ASP A 133 7.21 -12.56 2.28
CA ASP A 133 8.51 -13.09 2.67
C ASP A 133 9.60 -12.02 2.51
N TRP A 134 9.81 -11.23 3.56
CA TRP A 134 10.88 -10.23 3.61
C TRP A 134 12.28 -10.82 3.43
N ALA A 135 12.50 -12.10 3.75
CA ALA A 135 13.82 -12.72 3.58
C ALA A 135 14.15 -13.00 2.10
N ALA A 136 13.13 -13.05 1.23
CA ALA A 136 13.28 -13.22 -0.21
C ALA A 136 13.30 -11.88 -0.98
N ALA A 137 13.05 -10.76 -0.30
CA ALA A 137 12.95 -9.42 -0.88
C ALA A 137 14.25 -8.60 -0.79
N GLU A 138 15.28 -9.10 -0.09
CA GLU A 138 16.62 -8.49 0.04
C GLU A 138 17.60 -8.92 -1.07
#